data_AF-A0A842T587-F1
#
_entry.id   AF-A0A842T587-F1
#
_cell.length_a   1.000
_cell.length_b   1.000
_cell.length_c   1.000
_cell.angle_alpha   90.00
_cell.angle_beta   90.00
_cell.angle_gamma   90.00
#
_symmetry.space_group_name_H-M   'P 1'
#
loop_
_entity.id
_entity.type
_entity.pdbx_description
1 polymer ?
#
loop_
_entity_poly.entity_id
_entity_poly.type
_entity_poly.pdbx_seq_one_letter_code
_entity_poly.pdbx_strand_id
1 'polypeptide(L)'
;MSSLDAFMGDNNIYEFNSAGTGGALHYYEPSIDYAERHLTGNTDGFDDTTRSFLDSHSGYNVVLWSWCALDKNNDSINQYLTNMNQLESEYPEVSFVYMTGHLEGTGEEGSLHYYNEQIRDYCIDNNKTLYDFADIESYDPNDNYFLNKSADDNCDYDSDGNGSRDANWAEEWQESHIGDQTYPNGGEWYDCSPAHTQAINGNMKAYAAWYLFARLAGWNDA
;
A
#
# COMPACT_ATOMS: atom_id res chain seq x y z
N MET A 1 4.39 -5.25 10.97
CA MET A 1 4.11 -6.70 10.86
C MET A 1 4.33 -7.49 12.16
N SER A 2 4.94 -6.97 13.23
CA SER A 2 5.05 -7.72 14.51
C SER A 2 3.67 -8.04 15.10
N SER A 3 2.72 -7.11 15.03
CA SER A 3 1.32 -7.34 15.38
C SER A 3 0.66 -8.40 14.48
N LEU A 4 1.07 -8.50 13.21
CA LEU A 4 0.59 -9.52 12.28
C LEU A 4 1.12 -10.91 12.64
N ASP A 5 2.40 -11.04 13.01
CA ASP A 5 2.94 -12.34 13.40
C ASP A 5 2.27 -12.84 14.69
N ALA A 6 2.15 -11.96 15.70
CA ALA A 6 1.41 -12.23 16.92
C ALA A 6 -0.06 -12.60 16.61
N PHE A 7 -0.68 -11.89 15.67
CA PHE A 7 -2.04 -12.18 15.20
C PHE A 7 -2.16 -13.60 14.63
N MET A 8 -1.19 -14.00 13.82
CA MET A 8 -1.15 -15.30 13.14
C MET A 8 -0.62 -16.44 14.02
N GLY A 9 -0.42 -16.21 15.32
CA GLY A 9 -0.06 -17.23 16.29
C GLY A 9 1.43 -17.31 16.64
N ASP A 10 2.20 -16.25 16.35
CA ASP A 10 3.59 -16.05 16.81
C ASP A 10 4.51 -17.22 16.43
N ASN A 11 4.42 -17.61 15.16
CA ASN A 11 5.16 -18.74 14.58
C ASN A 11 6.36 -18.29 13.73
N ASN A 12 6.69 -17.00 13.79
CA ASN A 12 7.77 -16.34 13.07
C ASN A 12 7.63 -16.35 11.54
N ILE A 13 6.43 -16.61 11.01
CA ILE A 13 6.20 -16.60 9.56
C ILE A 13 6.18 -15.16 9.02
N TYR A 14 5.69 -14.19 9.79
CA TYR A 14 5.49 -12.79 9.38
C TYR A 14 6.57 -11.85 9.93
N GLU A 15 7.69 -12.41 10.37
CA GLU A 15 8.83 -11.64 10.85
C GLU A 15 9.55 -10.90 9.72
N PHE A 16 10.01 -9.68 10.04
CA PHE A 16 10.85 -8.87 9.16
C PHE A 16 11.94 -8.18 9.99
N ASN A 17 13.10 -7.98 9.40
CA ASN A 17 14.15 -7.15 9.98
C ASN A 17 15.11 -6.63 8.91
N SER A 18 15.85 -5.57 9.25
CA SER A 18 16.80 -4.91 8.34
C SER A 18 18.09 -5.69 8.09
N ALA A 19 18.23 -6.89 8.64
CA ALA A 19 19.40 -7.75 8.45
C ALA A 19 19.08 -9.03 7.67
N GLY A 20 17.80 -9.33 7.39
CA GLY A 20 17.37 -10.59 6.80
C GLY A 20 17.73 -11.82 7.63
N THR A 21 17.93 -11.66 8.94
CA THR A 21 18.41 -12.73 9.82
C THR A 21 17.24 -13.57 10.35
N GLY A 22 17.51 -14.84 10.67
CA GLY A 22 16.53 -15.73 11.31
C GLY A 22 15.45 -16.29 10.37
N GLY A 23 15.55 -16.05 9.06
CA GLY A 23 14.51 -16.43 8.09
C GLY A 23 13.43 -15.36 7.88
N ALA A 24 13.55 -14.22 8.57
CA ALA A 24 12.67 -13.07 8.41
C ALA A 24 12.84 -12.38 7.06
N LEU A 25 11.80 -11.67 6.61
CA LEU A 25 11.86 -10.79 5.45
C LEU A 25 12.94 -9.71 5.66
N HIS A 26 13.88 -9.61 4.72
CA HIS A 26 14.86 -8.53 4.71
C HIS A 26 14.17 -7.23 4.25
N TYR A 27 13.79 -6.41 5.21
CA TYR A 27 13.02 -5.19 4.97
C TYR A 27 13.77 -3.98 5.52
N TYR A 28 13.91 -2.96 4.69
CA TYR A 28 14.55 -1.71 5.06
C TYR A 28 13.73 -0.55 4.54
N GLU A 29 13.31 0.29 5.47
CA GLU A 29 12.72 1.60 5.19
C GLU A 29 13.80 2.64 5.50
N PRO A 30 14.30 3.38 4.49
CA PRO A 30 15.27 4.43 4.74
C PRO A 30 14.65 5.55 5.59
N SER A 31 15.44 6.14 6.49
CA SER A 31 15.00 7.34 7.22
C SER A 31 14.64 8.47 6.25
N ILE A 32 13.71 9.33 6.64
CA ILE A 32 13.26 10.47 5.82
C ILE A 32 14.42 11.34 5.28
N ASP A 33 15.52 11.44 6.05
CA ASP A 33 16.74 12.17 5.68
C ASP A 33 17.54 11.53 4.52
N TYR A 34 17.38 10.22 4.28
CA TYR A 34 18.00 9.51 3.16
C TYR A 34 17.14 9.60 1.89
N ALA A 35 15.86 9.92 2.05
CA ALA A 35 14.90 10.13 1.00
C ALA A 35 14.46 11.60 0.93
N GLU A 36 15.38 12.56 0.82
CA GLU A 36 15.06 13.99 0.58
C GLU A 36 14.15 14.23 -0.67
N ARG A 37 13.82 13.16 -1.40
CA ARG A 37 12.98 13.09 -2.58
C ARG A 37 11.84 12.11 -2.31
N HIS A 38 10.70 12.65 -1.92
CA HIS A 38 9.48 11.90 -1.64
C HIS A 38 8.53 11.98 -2.85
N LEU A 39 7.73 10.93 -3.05
CA LEU A 39 6.52 11.00 -3.86
C LEU A 39 5.43 11.78 -3.09
N THR A 40 5.66 13.09 -2.91
CA THR A 40 4.77 14.02 -2.20
C THR A 40 4.47 15.21 -3.09
N GLY A 41 3.41 15.09 -3.89
CA GLY A 41 2.97 16.14 -4.81
C GLY A 41 3.99 16.48 -5.91
N ASN A 42 4.98 15.61 -6.14
CA ASN A 42 5.89 15.63 -7.29
C ASN A 42 6.59 14.27 -7.44
N THR A 43 7.34 14.12 -8.52
CA THR A 43 8.04 12.89 -8.93
C THR A 43 9.55 13.09 -9.08
N ASP A 44 10.10 14.15 -8.50
CA ASP A 44 11.48 14.54 -8.72
C ASP A 44 12.45 13.71 -7.86
N GLY A 45 13.26 12.90 -8.53
CA GLY A 45 14.46 12.28 -7.98
C GLY A 45 14.26 11.02 -7.12
N PHE A 46 13.05 10.50 -6.99
CA PHE A 46 12.84 9.19 -6.35
C PHE A 46 13.63 8.08 -7.07
N ASP A 47 13.77 8.19 -8.38
CA ASP A 47 14.50 7.27 -9.24
C ASP A 47 16.02 7.37 -9.05
N ASP A 48 16.57 8.60 -8.95
CA ASP A 48 17.97 8.80 -8.60
C ASP A 48 18.33 8.28 -7.19
N THR A 49 17.41 8.47 -6.23
CA THR A 49 17.53 7.88 -4.88
C THR A 49 17.55 6.35 -4.96
N THR A 50 16.66 5.78 -5.78
CA THR A 50 16.58 4.33 -5.99
C THR A 50 17.85 3.77 -6.60
N ARG A 51 18.39 4.41 -7.64
CA ARG A 51 19.69 4.04 -8.25
C ARG A 51 20.81 4.05 -7.22
N SER A 52 20.94 5.16 -6.50
CA SER A 52 21.98 5.33 -5.48
C SER A 52 21.91 4.25 -4.39
N PHE A 53 20.70 3.87 -3.98
CA PHE A 53 20.49 2.82 -3.01
C PHE A 53 20.85 1.44 -3.55
N LEU A 54 20.31 1.05 -4.71
CA LEU A 54 20.54 -0.27 -5.31
C LEU A 54 22.00 -0.50 -5.70
N ASP A 55 22.68 0.53 -6.22
CA ASP A 55 24.11 0.48 -6.56
C ASP A 55 25.00 0.19 -5.35
N SER A 56 24.55 0.56 -4.15
CA SER A 56 25.27 0.32 -2.89
C SER A 56 24.72 -0.87 -2.08
N HIS A 57 23.56 -1.42 -2.47
CA HIS A 57 22.87 -2.48 -1.74
C HIS A 57 22.25 -3.53 -2.68
N SER A 58 23.09 -4.26 -3.41
CA SER A 58 22.64 -5.28 -4.37
C SER A 58 21.89 -6.48 -3.77
N GLY A 59 21.75 -6.55 -2.44
CA GLY A 59 20.96 -7.58 -1.75
C GLY A 59 19.45 -7.32 -1.72
N TYR A 60 18.98 -6.14 -2.15
CA TYR A 60 17.56 -5.84 -2.27
C TYR A 60 17.07 -6.12 -3.69
N ASN A 61 15.97 -6.87 -3.79
CA ASN A 61 15.40 -7.34 -5.05
C ASN A 61 13.92 -6.96 -5.22
N VAL A 62 13.37 -6.15 -4.31
CA VAL A 62 12.04 -5.56 -4.40
C VAL A 62 12.14 -4.10 -4.00
N VAL A 63 11.57 -3.21 -4.81
CA VAL A 63 11.47 -1.78 -4.53
C VAL A 63 10.01 -1.36 -4.64
N LEU A 64 9.54 -0.63 -3.62
CA LEU A 64 8.22 -0.02 -3.57
C LEU A 64 8.41 1.43 -3.11
N TRP A 65 7.78 2.36 -3.82
CA TRP A 65 7.63 3.74 -3.39
C TRP A 65 6.17 4.02 -3.08
N SER A 66 5.91 4.63 -1.92
CA SER A 66 4.56 5.07 -1.54
C SER A 66 4.37 6.56 -1.78
N TRP A 67 3.18 6.91 -2.26
CA TRP A 67 2.74 8.30 -2.35
C TRP A 67 2.31 8.79 -0.97
N CYS A 68 2.91 9.88 -0.50
CA CYS A 68 2.39 10.63 0.65
C CYS A 68 1.26 11.56 0.24
N ALA A 69 1.35 12.10 -0.98
CA ALA A 69 0.28 12.80 -1.67
C ALA A 69 0.49 12.62 -3.17
N LEU A 70 -0.46 12.01 -3.87
CA LEU A 70 -0.34 11.81 -5.31
C LEU A 70 -0.48 13.15 -6.04
N ASP A 71 0.45 13.43 -6.96
CA ASP A 71 0.39 14.65 -7.77
C ASP A 71 -0.66 14.51 -8.87
N LYS A 72 -1.71 15.33 -8.79
CA LYS A 72 -2.90 15.27 -9.64
C LYS A 72 -2.69 15.98 -10.98
N ASN A 73 -1.64 15.60 -11.71
CA ASN A 73 -1.37 16.08 -13.07
C ASN A 73 -0.76 15.00 -13.98
N ASN A 74 -1.08 15.07 -15.28
CA ASN A 74 -0.64 14.07 -16.26
C ASN A 74 0.88 14.02 -16.43
N ASP A 75 1.59 15.15 -16.34
CA ASP A 75 3.04 15.19 -16.56
C ASP A 75 3.76 14.41 -15.45
N SER A 76 3.36 14.60 -14.19
CA SER A 76 3.91 13.87 -13.04
C SER A 76 3.59 12.38 -13.10
N ILE A 77 2.34 11.99 -13.41
CA ILE A 77 2.01 10.56 -13.53
C ILE A 77 2.78 9.91 -14.67
N ASN A 78 2.88 10.55 -15.84
CA ASN A 78 3.70 10.04 -16.94
C ASN A 78 5.19 9.96 -16.58
N GLN A 79 5.71 10.92 -15.82
CA GLN A 79 7.09 10.90 -15.34
C GLN A 79 7.32 9.74 -14.37
N TYR A 80 6.43 9.52 -13.40
CA TYR A 80 6.48 8.38 -12.50
C TYR A 80 6.52 7.05 -13.26
N LEU A 81 5.60 6.85 -14.20
CA LEU A 81 5.52 5.62 -14.99
C LEU A 81 6.76 5.42 -15.87
N THR A 82 7.26 6.49 -16.49
CA THR A 82 8.48 6.47 -17.31
C THR A 82 9.70 6.12 -16.47
N ASN A 83 9.85 6.74 -15.30
CA ASN A 83 10.98 6.51 -14.40
C ASN A 83 10.96 5.09 -13.82
N MET A 84 9.79 4.59 -13.39
CA MET A 84 9.65 3.20 -12.92
C MET A 84 10.05 2.19 -14.01
N ASN A 85 9.60 2.40 -15.26
CA ASN A 85 9.97 1.52 -16.37
C ASN A 85 11.45 1.62 -16.75
N GLN A 86 12.06 2.79 -16.59
CA GLN A 86 13.50 2.99 -16.76
C GLN A 86 14.28 2.22 -15.68
N LEU A 87 13.85 2.28 -14.42
CA LEU A 87 14.47 1.53 -13.32
C LEU A 87 14.39 0.02 -13.54
N GLU A 88 13.24 -0.51 -13.99
CA GLU A 88 13.12 -1.93 -14.35
C GLU A 88 14.11 -2.35 -15.46
N SER A 89 14.37 -1.46 -16.42
CA SER A 89 15.33 -1.72 -17.50
C SER A 89 16.79 -1.67 -17.01
N GLU A 90 17.08 -0.82 -16.02
CA GLU A 90 18.41 -0.65 -15.42
C GLU A 90 18.75 -1.77 -14.42
N TYR A 91 17.75 -2.27 -13.69
CA TYR A 91 17.90 -3.28 -12.63
C TYR A 91 16.99 -4.50 -12.88
N PRO A 92 17.29 -5.33 -13.90
CA PRO A 92 16.40 -6.43 -14.33
C PRO A 92 16.22 -7.56 -13.31
N GLU A 93 17.04 -7.60 -12.26
CA GLU A 93 16.92 -8.58 -11.15
C GLU A 93 16.07 -8.04 -9.99
N VAL A 94 15.60 -6.80 -10.07
CA VAL A 94 14.78 -6.13 -9.05
C VAL A 94 13.34 -6.05 -9.53
N SER A 95 12.41 -6.44 -8.67
CA SER A 95 10.98 -6.25 -8.90
C SER A 95 10.57 -4.85 -8.44
N PHE A 96 10.11 -4.03 -9.36
CA PHE A 96 9.55 -2.72 -9.03
C PHE A 96 8.04 -2.81 -8.89
N VAL A 97 7.53 -2.49 -7.70
CA VAL A 97 6.11 -2.50 -7.39
C VAL A 97 5.57 -1.09 -7.56
N TYR A 98 4.60 -0.95 -8.45
CA TYR A 98 3.86 0.29 -8.66
C TYR A 98 2.82 0.46 -7.55
N MET A 99 2.43 1.69 -7.25
CA MET A 99 1.46 1.98 -6.20
C MET A 99 0.48 3.08 -6.62
N THR A 100 -0.79 2.94 -6.27
CA THR A 100 -1.78 4.03 -6.35
C THR A 100 -1.63 4.98 -5.14
N GLY A 101 -2.16 6.19 -5.25
CA GLY A 101 -2.32 7.07 -4.09
C GLY A 101 -3.42 6.57 -3.14
N HIS A 102 -3.38 7.01 -1.89
CA HIS A 102 -4.49 6.81 -0.95
C HIS A 102 -5.70 7.66 -1.34
N LEU A 103 -6.90 7.30 -0.88
CA LEU A 103 -8.12 8.07 -1.05
C LEU A 103 -8.05 9.41 -0.30
N GLU A 104 -8.69 10.42 -0.88
CA GLU A 104 -8.79 11.78 -0.31
C GLU A 104 -10.25 12.24 -0.14
N GLY A 105 -11.20 11.35 -0.45
CA GLY A 105 -12.63 11.64 -0.36
C GLY A 105 -13.14 12.63 -1.40
N THR A 106 -12.60 12.55 -2.62
CA THR A 106 -13.09 13.29 -3.79
C THR A 106 -14.09 12.48 -4.64
N GLY A 107 -14.31 11.21 -4.29
CA GLY A 107 -15.20 10.29 -5.00
C GLY A 107 -14.70 9.83 -6.38
N GLU A 108 -15.55 9.08 -7.08
CA GLU A 108 -15.27 8.47 -8.40
C GLU A 108 -15.04 9.53 -9.49
N GLU A 109 -15.67 10.69 -9.40
CA GLU A 109 -15.47 11.79 -10.35
C GLU A 109 -14.28 12.70 -9.95
N GLY A 110 -13.57 12.34 -8.87
CA GLY A 110 -12.43 13.08 -8.36
C GLY A 110 -11.18 12.91 -9.22
N SER A 111 -10.35 13.95 -9.31
CA SER A 111 -9.12 13.90 -10.09
C SER A 111 -8.14 12.83 -9.60
N LEU A 112 -8.07 12.60 -8.29
CA LEU A 112 -7.25 11.52 -7.71
C LEU A 112 -7.63 10.16 -8.29
N HIS A 113 -8.93 9.84 -8.35
CA HIS A 113 -9.41 8.57 -8.92
C HIS A 113 -8.93 8.42 -10.36
N TYR A 114 -9.09 9.46 -11.19
CA TYR A 114 -8.62 9.46 -12.57
C TYR A 114 -7.12 9.14 -12.71
N TYR A 115 -6.26 9.68 -11.83
CA TYR A 115 -4.81 9.39 -11.89
C TYR A 115 -4.45 8.00 -11.33
N ASN A 116 -5.20 7.51 -10.35
CA ASN A 116 -5.07 6.12 -9.91
C ASN A 116 -5.45 5.15 -11.02
N GLU A 117 -6.53 5.42 -11.77
CA GLU A 117 -6.89 4.63 -12.97
C GLU A 117 -5.78 4.64 -14.02
N GLN A 118 -5.10 5.77 -14.26
CA GLN A 118 -3.95 5.79 -15.17
C GLN A 118 -2.81 4.86 -14.74
N ILE A 119 -2.53 4.78 -13.43
CA ILE A 119 -1.52 3.84 -12.90
C ILE A 119 -2.00 2.40 -13.06
N ARG A 120 -3.29 2.12 -12.78
CA ARG A 120 -3.90 0.79 -12.93
C ARG A 120 -3.85 0.32 -14.38
N ASP A 121 -4.32 1.13 -15.31
CA ASP A 121 -4.31 0.86 -16.74
C ASP A 121 -2.89 0.57 -17.24
N TYR A 122 -1.92 1.39 -16.84
CA TYR A 122 -0.52 1.16 -17.20
C TYR A 122 -0.02 -0.20 -16.69
N CYS A 123 -0.34 -0.56 -15.44
CA CYS A 123 0.08 -1.82 -14.86
C CYS A 123 -0.56 -3.02 -15.57
N ILE A 124 -1.85 -2.95 -15.90
CA ILE A 124 -2.57 -3.99 -16.64
C ILE A 124 -1.97 -4.17 -18.03
N ASP A 125 -1.84 -3.06 -18.78
CA ASP A 125 -1.37 -3.08 -20.18
C ASP A 125 0.08 -3.56 -20.32
N ASN A 126 0.91 -3.32 -19.30
CA ASN A 126 2.34 -3.64 -19.33
C ASN A 126 2.73 -4.79 -18.39
N ASN A 127 1.75 -5.50 -17.83
CA ASN A 127 1.94 -6.63 -16.92
C ASN A 127 2.89 -6.29 -15.74
N LYS A 128 2.62 -5.17 -15.08
CA LYS A 128 3.37 -4.68 -13.91
C LYS A 128 2.75 -5.20 -12.62
N THR A 129 3.56 -5.24 -11.57
CA THR A 129 3.09 -5.53 -10.22
C THR A 129 2.57 -4.25 -9.58
N LEU A 130 1.34 -4.28 -9.07
CA LEU A 130 0.67 -3.13 -8.45
C LEU A 130 0.31 -3.44 -6.99
N TYR A 131 0.58 -2.49 -6.10
CA TYR A 131 0.03 -2.44 -4.75
C TYR A 131 -0.99 -1.30 -4.66
N ASP A 132 -2.27 -1.65 -4.59
CA ASP A 132 -3.35 -0.69 -4.83
C ASP A 132 -3.99 -0.20 -3.53
N PHE A 133 -3.46 0.88 -2.97
CA PHE A 133 -4.03 1.50 -1.76
C PHE A 133 -5.44 2.01 -1.99
N ALA A 134 -5.68 2.72 -3.09
CA ALA A 134 -6.99 3.25 -3.39
C ALA A 134 -8.06 2.14 -3.50
N ASP A 135 -7.71 0.97 -4.03
CA ASP A 135 -8.64 -0.17 -4.08
C ASP A 135 -8.90 -0.72 -2.66
N ILE A 136 -7.84 -1.02 -1.90
CA ILE A 136 -7.96 -1.52 -0.51
C ILE A 136 -8.82 -0.59 0.34
N GLU A 137 -8.63 0.72 0.22
CA GLU A 137 -9.36 1.74 0.99
C GLU A 137 -10.80 1.97 0.51
N SER A 138 -11.14 1.50 -0.70
CA SER A 138 -12.47 1.67 -1.28
C SER A 138 -13.47 0.60 -0.82
N TYR A 139 -13.03 -0.44 -0.10
CA TYR A 139 -13.88 -1.55 0.31
C TYR A 139 -13.72 -1.87 1.80
N ASP A 140 -14.82 -2.29 2.44
CA ASP A 140 -14.75 -2.99 3.72
C ASP A 140 -14.45 -4.50 3.51
N PRO A 141 -14.17 -5.26 4.58
CA PRO A 141 -13.95 -6.72 4.46
C PRO A 141 -15.14 -7.54 3.97
N ASN A 142 -16.33 -6.94 3.83
CA ASN A 142 -17.54 -7.58 3.29
C ASN A 142 -17.82 -7.21 1.83
N ASP A 143 -16.83 -6.63 1.14
CA ASP A 143 -16.90 -6.14 -0.24
C ASP A 143 -17.92 -5.00 -0.46
N ASN A 144 -18.31 -4.28 0.60
CA ASN A 144 -19.09 -3.05 0.43
C ASN A 144 -18.16 -1.96 -0.11
N TYR A 145 -18.60 -1.28 -1.16
CA TYR A 145 -17.83 -0.24 -1.84
C TYR A 145 -18.17 1.18 -1.32
N PHE A 146 -17.14 2.01 -1.12
CA PHE A 146 -17.24 3.32 -0.47
C PHE A 146 -16.63 4.49 -1.25
N LEU A 147 -15.90 4.26 -2.35
CA LEU A 147 -15.38 5.39 -3.15
C LEU A 147 -16.52 6.21 -3.77
N ASN A 148 -17.64 5.58 -4.15
CA ASN A 148 -18.87 6.27 -4.57
C ASN A 148 -19.52 7.12 -3.46
N LYS A 149 -19.10 6.94 -2.21
CA LYS A 149 -19.51 7.73 -1.04
C LYS A 149 -18.41 8.70 -0.58
N SER A 150 -17.48 9.04 -1.48
CA SER A 150 -16.39 9.97 -1.21
C SER A 150 -15.54 9.57 0.00
N ALA A 151 -15.24 8.28 0.13
CA ALA A 151 -14.38 7.79 1.20
C ALA A 151 -12.95 8.35 1.12
N ASP A 152 -12.31 8.59 2.27
CA ASP A 152 -10.91 8.99 2.38
C ASP A 152 -10.03 7.93 3.07
N ASP A 153 -8.74 8.23 3.21
CA ASP A 153 -7.73 7.34 3.81
C ASP A 153 -8.00 7.03 5.30
N ASN A 154 -8.73 7.91 5.99
CA ASN A 154 -9.20 7.68 7.35
C ASN A 154 -10.40 6.72 7.44
N CYS A 155 -10.90 6.23 6.29
CA CYS A 155 -12.10 5.41 6.17
C CYS A 155 -13.41 6.18 6.40
N ASP A 156 -13.36 7.52 6.47
CA ASP A 156 -14.56 8.35 6.61
C ASP A 156 -15.30 8.41 5.27
N TYR A 157 -16.63 8.38 5.27
CA TYR A 157 -17.47 8.45 4.06
C TYR A 157 -18.75 9.26 4.29
N ASP A 158 -19.35 9.73 3.20
CA ASP A 158 -20.63 10.47 3.17
C ASP A 158 -21.79 9.48 3.10
N SER A 159 -22.48 9.25 4.22
CA SER A 159 -23.49 8.19 4.32
C SER A 159 -24.83 8.55 3.68
N ASP A 160 -25.13 9.83 3.51
CA ASP A 160 -26.42 10.35 3.02
C ASP A 160 -26.31 11.17 1.72
N GLY A 161 -25.10 11.40 1.22
CA GLY A 161 -24.82 12.14 -0.01
C GLY A 161 -24.94 13.66 0.14
N ASN A 162 -24.82 14.19 1.36
CA ASN A 162 -24.97 15.62 1.64
C ASN A 162 -23.69 16.45 1.39
N GLY A 163 -22.58 15.79 1.03
CA GLY A 163 -21.27 16.39 0.80
C GLY A 163 -20.40 16.50 2.05
N SER A 164 -20.81 15.93 3.18
CA SER A 164 -20.05 15.84 4.42
C SER A 164 -19.84 14.37 4.77
N ARG A 165 -18.59 14.00 5.07
CA ARG A 165 -18.31 12.69 5.64
C ARG A 165 -18.80 12.65 7.08
N ASP A 166 -19.70 11.74 7.39
CA ASP A 166 -20.41 11.65 8.67
C ASP A 166 -20.45 10.22 9.25
N ALA A 167 -19.82 9.27 8.55
CA ALA A 167 -19.70 7.87 8.93
C ALA A 167 -18.29 7.35 8.65
N ASN A 168 -17.92 6.22 9.26
CA ASN A 168 -16.62 5.59 9.07
C ASN A 168 -16.79 4.07 8.92
N TRP A 169 -16.47 3.54 7.73
CA TRP A 169 -16.79 2.15 7.41
C TRP A 169 -15.98 1.16 8.23
N ALA A 170 -14.76 1.55 8.60
CA ALA A 170 -13.84 0.70 9.35
C ALA A 170 -14.25 0.62 10.82
N GLU A 171 -14.63 1.74 11.43
CA GLU A 171 -15.18 1.76 12.79
C GLU A 171 -16.49 0.96 12.87
N GLU A 172 -17.42 1.16 11.93
CA GLU A 172 -18.67 0.40 11.83
C GLU A 172 -18.43 -1.11 11.73
N TRP A 173 -17.46 -1.50 10.90
CA TRP A 173 -17.08 -2.90 10.77
C TRP A 173 -16.45 -3.43 12.06
N GLN A 174 -15.50 -2.72 12.66
CA GLN A 174 -14.86 -3.14 13.90
C GLN A 174 -15.86 -3.27 15.06
N GLU A 175 -16.83 -2.36 15.18
CA GLU A 175 -17.88 -2.40 16.19
C GLU A 175 -18.80 -3.62 16.07
N SER A 176 -19.02 -4.11 14.86
CA SER A 176 -19.79 -5.34 14.62
C SER A 176 -18.98 -6.64 14.85
N HIS A 177 -17.66 -6.54 15.03
CA HIS A 177 -16.74 -7.68 15.20
C HIS A 177 -15.85 -7.58 16.48
N ILE A 178 -16.33 -6.89 17.53
CA ILE A 178 -15.62 -6.68 18.82
C ILE A 178 -15.26 -8.01 19.54
N GLY A 179 -15.91 -9.12 19.20
CA GLY A 179 -15.71 -10.43 19.82
C GLY A 179 -14.65 -11.33 19.17
N ASP A 180 -14.14 -10.98 17.99
CA ASP A 180 -13.27 -11.84 17.16
C ASP A 180 -11.77 -11.48 17.26
N GLN A 181 -11.41 -10.65 18.25
CA GLN A 181 -10.02 -10.23 18.49
C GLN A 181 -9.16 -11.30 19.20
N THR A 182 -9.60 -12.56 19.29
CA THR A 182 -8.88 -13.56 20.10
C THR A 182 -7.65 -14.12 19.37
N TYR A 183 -6.46 -13.73 19.80
CA TYR A 183 -5.21 -14.44 19.47
C TYR A 183 -4.96 -15.64 20.36
N PRO A 184 -4.65 -16.83 19.81
CA PRO A 184 -3.87 -17.09 18.57
C PRO A 184 -4.62 -17.85 17.44
N ASN A 185 -4.04 -17.81 16.22
CA ASN A 185 -4.47 -18.43 14.94
C ASN A 185 -5.35 -17.58 14.00
N GLY A 186 -5.19 -16.26 14.02
CA GLY A 186 -5.76 -15.38 13.00
C GLY A 186 -7.29 -15.28 13.02
N GLY A 187 -7.85 -14.60 14.03
CA GLY A 187 -9.26 -14.20 14.05
C GLY A 187 -9.65 -13.27 12.89
N GLU A 188 -10.64 -12.41 13.07
CA GLU A 188 -11.05 -11.54 11.96
C GLU A 188 -10.15 -10.31 11.78
N TRP A 189 -9.67 -9.70 12.87
CA TRP A 189 -8.83 -8.49 12.82
C TRP A 189 -8.04 -8.26 14.11
N TYR A 190 -6.88 -7.57 14.05
CA TYR A 190 -6.12 -7.08 15.21
C TYR A 190 -6.19 -5.58 15.36
N ASP A 191 -6.16 -5.15 16.62
CA ASP A 191 -5.90 -3.77 16.96
C ASP A 191 -4.45 -3.37 16.63
N CYS A 192 -4.32 -2.23 15.94
CA CYS A 192 -3.07 -1.57 15.62
C CYS A 192 -3.31 -0.07 15.42
N SER A 193 -2.23 0.72 15.39
CA SER A 193 -2.32 2.19 15.24
C SER A 193 -1.60 2.65 13.97
N PRO A 194 -2.14 2.34 12.77
CA PRO A 194 -1.57 2.81 11.52
C PRO A 194 -1.77 4.32 11.37
N ALA A 195 -0.88 4.98 10.65
CA ALA A 195 -1.02 6.41 10.38
C ALA A 195 -2.20 6.65 9.43
N HIS A 196 -2.96 7.72 9.71
CA HIS A 196 -4.04 8.25 8.86
C HIS A 196 -5.21 7.29 8.58
N THR A 197 -5.33 6.16 9.28
CA THR A 197 -6.37 5.17 8.99
C THR A 197 -6.75 4.35 10.21
N GLN A 198 -7.79 3.53 10.07
CA GLN A 198 -8.29 2.64 11.11
C GLN A 198 -7.59 1.28 11.11
N ALA A 199 -7.64 0.57 12.24
CA ALA A 199 -6.91 -0.69 12.43
C ALA A 199 -7.25 -1.75 11.37
N ILE A 200 -8.53 -1.95 11.03
CA ILE A 200 -8.92 -2.97 10.04
C ILE A 200 -8.36 -2.67 8.65
N ASN A 201 -8.38 -1.40 8.21
CA ASN A 201 -7.78 -1.02 6.93
C ASN A 201 -6.25 -1.20 6.95
N GLY A 202 -5.60 -0.89 8.07
CA GLY A 202 -4.19 -1.21 8.31
C GLY A 202 -3.90 -2.70 8.20
N ASN A 203 -4.78 -3.55 8.73
CA ASN A 203 -4.67 -5.01 8.62
C ASN A 203 -4.78 -5.47 7.16
N MET A 204 -5.77 -4.97 6.41
CA MET A 204 -5.96 -5.28 4.99
C MET A 204 -4.72 -4.92 4.18
N LYS A 205 -4.14 -3.74 4.42
CA LYS A 205 -2.87 -3.33 3.80
C LYS A 205 -1.73 -4.28 4.17
N ALA A 206 -1.58 -4.64 5.45
CA ALA A 206 -0.54 -5.56 5.89
C ALA A 206 -0.69 -6.97 5.26
N TYR A 207 -1.91 -7.50 5.18
CA TYR A 207 -2.19 -8.78 4.52
C TYR A 207 -1.83 -8.72 3.03
N ALA A 208 -2.25 -7.66 2.34
CA ALA A 208 -1.95 -7.46 0.92
C ALA A 208 -0.44 -7.30 0.67
N ALA A 209 0.29 -6.55 1.50
CA ALA A 209 1.74 -6.41 1.38
C ALA A 209 2.45 -7.75 1.60
N TRP A 210 2.03 -8.53 2.61
CA TRP A 210 2.64 -9.83 2.86
C TRP A 210 2.37 -10.82 1.72
N TYR A 211 1.14 -10.85 1.23
CA TYR A 211 0.75 -11.65 0.06
C TYR A 211 1.60 -11.29 -1.16
N LEU A 212 1.72 -9.99 -1.45
CA LEU A 212 2.58 -9.46 -2.51
C LEU A 212 4.02 -9.96 -2.41
N PHE A 213 4.67 -9.81 -1.24
CA PHE A 213 6.05 -10.25 -1.06
C PHE A 213 6.21 -11.76 -1.21
N ALA A 214 5.27 -12.54 -0.68
CA ALA A 214 5.29 -14.00 -0.82
C ALA A 214 5.14 -14.43 -2.28
N ARG A 215 4.23 -13.80 -3.04
CA ARG A 215 4.05 -14.06 -4.48
C ARG A 215 5.32 -13.73 -5.27
N LEU A 216 5.94 -12.58 -4.99
CA LEU A 216 7.22 -12.19 -5.63
C LEU A 216 8.37 -13.15 -5.29
N ALA A 217 8.36 -13.74 -4.09
CA ALA A 217 9.30 -14.78 -3.69
C ALA A 217 9.02 -16.17 -4.32
N GLY A 218 7.99 -16.29 -5.15
CA GLY A 218 7.67 -17.53 -5.86
C GLY A 218 6.64 -18.42 -5.15
N TRP A 219 5.92 -17.91 -4.16
CA TRP A 219 4.72 -18.59 -3.68
C TRP A 219 3.69 -18.63 -4.80
N ASN A 220 3.39 -19.83 -5.28
CA ASN A 220 2.30 -20.08 -6.20
C ASN A 220 1.15 -20.67 -5.39
N ASP A 221 -0.02 -20.06 -5.46
CA ASP A 221 -1.23 -20.64 -4.87
C ASP A 221 -1.42 -22.05 -5.46
N ALA A 222 -1.63 -23.04 -4.59
CA ALA A 222 -1.78 -24.44 -4.97
C ALA A 222 -3.09 -24.69 -5.72
#